data_AF-A0A820S9L9-F1
#
_entry.id   AF-A0A820S9L9-F1
#
_cell.length_a   1.000
_cell.length_b   1.000
_cell.length_c   1.000
_cell.angle_alpha   90.00
_cell.angle_beta   90.00
_cell.angle_gamma   90.00
#
_symmetry.space_group_name_H-M   'P 1'
#
loop_
_entity.id
_entity.type
_entity.pdbx_description
1 polymer ?
#
loop_
_entity_poly.entity_id
_entity_poly.type
_entity_poly.pdbx_seq_one_letter_code
_entity_poly.pdbx_strand_id
1 'polypeptide(L)'
;NYYFRNDANSKKIRRHYITYIDRLLTLSNDILNVTTDSTDAEDIFSLETQLVVSHRTPYELRDAELNYNKYTITQLNDMMPNLGWYKILSILRIENETVIMTQPDYYRLLDKLIVSESLDIWKNKIRFTILHEMSKYLNKDF
;
A
#
# COMPACT_ATOMS: atom_id res chain seq x y z
N ASN A 1 15.66 -5.49 -3.18
CA ASN A 1 14.45 -4.94 -3.83
C ASN A 1 14.84 -3.74 -4.72
N TYR A 2 14.17 -3.50 -5.86
CA TYR A 2 14.48 -2.38 -6.76
C TYR A 2 14.15 -1.01 -6.15
N TYR A 3 13.35 -0.93 -5.08
CA TYR A 3 13.13 0.33 -4.34
C TYR A 3 14.42 0.93 -3.78
N PHE A 4 15.34 0.11 -3.24
CA PHE A 4 16.55 0.59 -2.54
C PHE A 4 17.85 0.42 -3.32
N ARG A 5 17.86 -0.43 -4.35
CA ARG A 5 19.08 -0.68 -5.15
C ARG A 5 19.43 0.52 -6.03
N ASN A 6 20.71 0.90 -6.06
CA ASN A 6 21.19 2.07 -6.79
C ASN A 6 21.81 1.77 -8.17
N ASP A 7 21.78 0.52 -8.62
CA ASP A 7 22.22 0.15 -9.96
C ASP A 7 21.33 0.76 -11.06
N ALA A 8 21.91 0.89 -12.27
CA ALA A 8 21.27 1.54 -13.40
C ALA A 8 19.94 0.87 -13.79
N ASN A 9 19.85 -0.45 -13.65
CA ASN A 9 18.62 -1.19 -13.95
C ASN A 9 17.50 -0.85 -12.96
N SER A 10 17.80 -0.84 -11.65
CA SER A 10 16.84 -0.50 -10.61
C SER A 10 16.33 0.94 -10.74
N LYS A 11 17.21 1.90 -11.08
CA LYS A 11 16.82 3.28 -11.41
C LYS A 11 15.92 3.36 -12.64
N LYS A 12 16.20 2.56 -13.68
CA LYS A 12 15.37 2.49 -14.89
C LYS A 12 13.98 1.93 -14.56
N ILE A 13 13.90 0.87 -13.75
CA ILE A 13 12.64 0.27 -13.30
C ILE A 13 11.79 1.31 -12.55
N ARG A 14 12.36 2.01 -11.56
CA ARG A 14 11.64 3.04 -10.80
C ARG A 14 11.06 4.14 -11.70
N ARG A 15 11.86 4.64 -12.66
CA ARG A 15 11.38 5.66 -13.62
C ARG A 15 10.21 5.15 -14.47
N HIS A 16 10.32 3.95 -15.05
CA HIS A 16 9.23 3.39 -15.83
C HIS A 16 7.98 3.12 -15.00
N TYR A 17 8.15 2.75 -13.74
CA TYR A 17 7.03 2.53 -12.84
C TYR A 17 6.28 3.83 -12.50
N ILE A 18 7.00 4.92 -12.21
CA ILE A 18 6.40 6.25 -12.03
C ILE A 18 5.64 6.68 -13.29
N THR A 19 6.25 6.56 -14.48
CA THR A 19 5.56 6.84 -15.75
C THR A 19 4.31 5.98 -15.96
N TYR A 20 4.34 4.74 -15.51
CA TYR A 20 3.18 3.84 -15.58
C TYR A 20 2.05 4.27 -14.63
N ILE A 21 2.38 4.69 -13.40
CA ILE A 21 1.40 5.26 -12.46
C ILE A 21 0.72 6.48 -13.07
N ASP A 22 1.51 7.44 -13.56
CA ASP A 22 1.03 8.67 -14.20
C ASP A 22 0.09 8.39 -15.38
N ARG A 23 0.49 7.45 -16.25
CA ARG A 23 -0.34 7.03 -17.39
C ARG A 23 -1.70 6.51 -16.95
N LEU A 24 -1.76 5.61 -15.97
CA LEU A 24 -3.03 5.05 -15.50
C LEU A 24 -3.93 6.11 -14.88
N LEU A 25 -3.36 6.99 -14.07
CA LEU A 25 -4.09 8.10 -13.46
C LEU A 25 -4.67 9.02 -14.54
N THR A 26 -3.85 9.45 -15.50
CA THR A 26 -4.26 10.31 -16.61
C THR A 26 -5.38 9.70 -17.45
N LEU A 27 -5.26 8.42 -17.82
CA LEU A 27 -6.29 7.72 -18.61
C LEU A 27 -7.64 7.61 -17.86
N SER A 28 -7.61 7.71 -16.53
CA SER A 28 -8.81 7.60 -15.70
C SER A 28 -9.49 8.94 -15.40
N ASN A 29 -8.84 10.08 -15.67
CA ASN A 29 -9.32 11.40 -15.25
C ASN A 29 -10.72 11.72 -15.81
N ASP A 30 -10.91 11.58 -17.13
CA ASP A 30 -12.18 11.86 -17.79
C ASP A 30 -13.26 10.82 -17.40
N ILE A 31 -12.87 9.57 -17.18
CA ILE A 31 -13.77 8.46 -16.84
C ILE A 31 -14.32 8.60 -15.43
N LEU A 32 -13.46 9.00 -14.49
CA LEU A 32 -13.77 9.09 -13.07
C LEU A 32 -14.14 10.51 -12.62
N ASN A 33 -14.12 11.49 -13.53
CA ASN A 33 -14.31 12.90 -13.26
C ASN A 33 -13.42 13.40 -12.10
N VAL A 34 -12.15 13.06 -12.18
CA VAL A 34 -11.10 13.45 -11.22
C VAL A 34 -9.97 14.14 -11.95
N THR A 35 -9.31 15.08 -11.28
CA THR A 35 -8.10 15.72 -11.77
C THR A 35 -6.93 15.22 -10.94
N THR A 36 -5.92 14.67 -11.59
CA THR A 36 -4.67 14.25 -10.97
C THR A 36 -3.58 15.31 -11.21
N ASP A 37 -2.73 15.52 -10.22
CA ASP A 37 -1.60 16.44 -10.32
C ASP A 37 -0.39 15.72 -10.92
N SER A 38 0.48 16.49 -11.56
CA SER A 38 1.77 16.06 -12.10
C SER A 38 2.70 15.39 -11.09
N THR A 39 2.48 15.61 -9.78
CA THR A 39 3.29 15.00 -8.70
C THR A 39 2.67 13.74 -8.12
N ASP A 40 1.42 13.40 -8.46
CA ASP A 40 0.69 12.29 -7.84
C ASP A 40 1.42 10.94 -8.01
N ALA A 41 2.07 10.74 -9.16
CA ALA A 41 2.81 9.53 -9.44
C ALA A 41 4.06 9.38 -8.55
N GLU A 42 4.81 10.46 -8.37
CA GLU A 42 5.95 10.51 -7.45
C GLU A 42 5.51 10.33 -6.00
N ASP A 43 4.40 10.94 -5.59
CA ASP A 43 3.88 10.86 -4.22
C ASP A 43 3.43 9.43 -3.89
N ILE A 44 2.71 8.78 -4.82
CA ILE A 44 2.37 7.35 -4.71
C ILE A 44 3.64 6.50 -4.57
N PHE A 45 4.63 6.72 -5.45
CA PHE A 45 5.86 5.95 -5.42
C PHE A 45 6.66 6.18 -4.11
N SER A 46 6.65 7.41 -3.60
CA SER A 46 7.26 7.77 -2.32
C SER A 46 6.58 7.05 -1.16
N LEU A 47 5.24 7.09 -1.09
CA LEU A 47 4.46 6.35 -0.10
C LEU A 47 4.75 4.85 -0.12
N GLU A 48 4.74 4.24 -1.32
CA GLU A 48 5.07 2.82 -1.48
C GLU A 48 6.50 2.52 -1.01
N THR A 49 7.46 3.40 -1.35
CA THR A 49 8.84 3.25 -0.90
C THR A 49 8.97 3.29 0.62
N GLN A 50 8.24 4.20 1.29
CA GLN A 50 8.19 4.27 2.75
C GLN A 50 7.66 2.96 3.34
N LEU A 51 6.53 2.45 2.83
CA LEU A 51 5.94 1.19 3.28
C LEU A 51 6.88 -0.02 3.06
N VAL A 52 7.64 -0.04 1.96
CA VAL A 52 8.56 -1.14 1.64
C VAL A 52 9.67 -1.31 2.68
N VAL A 53 10.02 -0.26 3.44
CA VAL A 53 11.05 -0.33 4.50
C VAL A 53 10.66 -1.30 5.62
N SER A 54 9.38 -1.44 5.94
CA SER A 54 8.88 -2.35 6.98
C SER A 54 8.61 -3.76 6.48
N HIS A 55 8.80 -4.05 5.19
CA HIS A 55 8.52 -5.37 4.64
C HIS A 55 9.63 -6.35 5.00
N ARG A 56 9.22 -7.57 5.35
CA ARG A 56 10.16 -8.66 5.57
C ARG A 56 10.86 -9.04 4.28
N THR A 57 12.11 -9.45 4.41
CA THR A 57 12.88 -10.04 3.32
C THR A 57 12.28 -11.39 2.91
N PRO A 58 12.56 -11.86 1.67
CA PRO A 58 12.12 -13.20 1.24
C PRO A 58 12.65 -14.35 2.10
N TYR A 59 13.74 -14.15 2.84
CA TYR A 59 14.27 -15.14 3.79
C TYR A 59 13.41 -15.19 5.06
N GLU A 60 13.14 -14.02 5.67
CA GLU A 60 12.31 -13.90 6.87
C GLU A 60 10.87 -14.36 6.64
N LEU A 61 10.33 -14.22 5.42
CA LEU A 61 9.00 -14.74 5.08
C LEU A 61 8.89 -16.27 5.12
N ARG A 62 10.00 -17.01 5.15
CA ARG A 62 10.01 -18.48 5.26
C ARG A 62 10.05 -18.97 6.71
N ASP A 63 10.32 -18.08 7.67
CA ASP A 63 10.37 -18.41 9.08
C ASP A 63 8.96 -18.44 9.68
N ALA A 64 8.45 -19.63 9.98
CA ALA A 64 7.08 -19.78 10.47
C ALA A 64 6.87 -19.12 11.84
N GLU A 65 7.86 -19.15 12.73
CA GLU A 65 7.76 -18.56 14.07
C GLU A 65 7.72 -17.04 13.98
N LEU A 66 8.61 -16.46 13.18
CA LEU A 66 8.64 -15.02 12.95
C LEU A 66 7.31 -14.52 12.35
N ASN A 67 6.67 -15.29 11.46
CA ASN A 67 5.41 -14.96 10.80
C ASN A 67 4.14 -15.35 11.60
N TYR A 68 4.28 -15.90 12.81
CA TYR A 68 3.15 -16.23 13.68
C TYR A 68 3.04 -15.24 14.85
N ASN A 69 2.32 -14.13 14.66
CA ASN A 69 2.11 -13.13 15.71
C ASN A 69 0.63 -13.07 16.06
N LYS A 70 0.23 -13.73 17.15
CA LYS A 70 -1.16 -13.78 17.61
C LYS A 70 -1.46 -12.59 18.52
N TYR A 71 -2.51 -11.83 18.20
CA TYR A 71 -2.98 -10.68 18.97
C TYR A 71 -4.47 -10.75 19.23
N THR A 72 -4.91 -10.20 20.36
CA THR A 72 -6.32 -9.85 20.56
C THR A 72 -6.67 -8.59 19.76
N ILE A 73 -7.95 -8.38 19.47
CA ILE A 73 -8.38 -7.16 18.75
C ILE A 73 -8.05 -5.91 19.58
N THR A 74 -8.19 -5.97 20.90
CA THR A 74 -7.81 -4.89 21.81
C THR A 74 -6.32 -4.57 21.71
N GLN A 75 -5.44 -5.59 21.71
CA GLN A 75 -4.00 -5.37 21.55
C GLN A 75 -3.67 -4.69 20.23
N LEU A 76 -4.32 -5.08 19.13
CA LEU A 76 -4.12 -4.41 17.84
C LEU A 76 -4.56 -2.94 17.88
N ASN A 77 -5.69 -2.65 18.51
CA ASN A 77 -6.20 -1.29 18.62
C ASN A 77 -5.32 -0.40 19.51
N ASP A 78 -4.73 -0.96 20.58
CA ASP A 78 -3.81 -0.24 21.43
C ASP A 78 -2.46 0.02 20.74
N MET A 79 -1.97 -0.95 19.96
CA MET A 79 -0.69 -0.86 19.25
C MET A 79 -0.78 0.01 17.98
N MET A 80 -1.94 0.05 17.34
CA MET A 80 -2.18 0.70 16.04
C MET A 80 -3.57 1.39 16.06
N PRO A 81 -3.71 2.48 16.83
CA PRO A 81 -4.99 3.12 17.10
C PRO A 81 -5.60 3.86 15.90
N ASN A 82 -4.79 4.25 14.91
CA ASN A 82 -5.22 5.06 13.78
C ASN A 82 -5.87 4.21 12.67
N LEU A 83 -5.63 2.90 12.65
CA LEU A 83 -6.23 1.99 11.66
C LEU A 83 -7.70 1.67 11.96
N GLY A 84 -8.14 1.82 13.20
CA GLY A 84 -9.53 1.54 13.59
C GLY A 84 -9.92 0.07 13.43
N TRP A 85 -9.14 -0.85 14.01
CA TRP A 85 -9.30 -2.30 13.87
C TRP A 85 -10.71 -2.81 14.16
N TYR A 86 -11.37 -2.30 15.21
CA TYR A 86 -12.75 -2.67 15.52
C TYR A 86 -13.70 -2.36 14.36
N LYS A 87 -13.54 -1.20 13.71
CA LYS A 87 -14.37 -0.78 12.58
C LYS A 87 -14.08 -1.63 11.35
N ILE A 88 -12.80 -1.89 11.05
CA ILE A 88 -12.40 -2.74 9.93
C ILE A 88 -13.04 -4.13 10.07
N LEU A 89 -12.87 -4.77 11.23
CA LEU A 89 -13.39 -6.13 11.46
C LEU A 89 -14.91 -6.18 11.46
N SER A 90 -15.58 -5.15 12.00
CA SER A 90 -17.04 -5.03 11.93
C SER A 90 -17.55 -4.91 10.50
N ILE A 91 -16.91 -4.09 9.66
CA ILE A 91 -17.25 -3.94 8.23
C ILE A 91 -17.08 -5.28 7.50
N LEU A 92 -16.00 -6.00 7.81
CA LEU A 92 -15.70 -7.31 7.22
C LEU A 92 -16.55 -8.45 7.81
N ARG A 93 -17.38 -8.17 8.83
CA ARG A 93 -18.19 -9.16 9.57
C ARG A 93 -17.36 -10.30 10.14
N ILE A 94 -16.18 -9.96 10.66
CA ILE A 94 -15.26 -10.91 11.30
C ILE A 94 -15.48 -10.83 12.81
N GLU A 95 -15.99 -11.91 13.38
CA GLU A 95 -16.27 -12.06 14.81
C GLU A 95 -15.28 -13.04 15.44
N ASN A 96 -14.04 -12.58 15.62
CA ASN A 96 -12.96 -13.36 16.24
C ASN A 96 -12.33 -12.57 17.38
N GLU A 97 -12.02 -13.25 18.48
CA GLU A 97 -11.34 -12.63 19.63
C GLU A 97 -9.86 -12.32 19.33
N THR A 98 -9.25 -13.10 18.44
CA THR A 98 -7.83 -13.02 18.09
C THR A 98 -7.60 -13.15 16.60
N VAL A 99 -6.49 -12.58 16.14
CA VAL A 99 -6.00 -12.69 14.76
C VAL A 99 -4.52 -13.03 14.75
N ILE A 100 -4.08 -13.71 13.69
CA ILE A 100 -2.67 -13.97 13.42
C ILE A 100 -2.21 -12.94 12.39
N MET A 101 -1.25 -12.11 12.76
CA MET A 101 -0.68 -11.07 11.90
C MET A 101 0.71 -11.52 11.44
N THR A 102 0.88 -11.71 10.14
CA THR A 102 2.14 -12.22 9.59
C THR A 102 3.25 -11.18 9.59
N GLN A 103 2.93 -9.90 9.37
CA GLN A 103 3.91 -8.81 9.31
C GLN A 103 3.47 -7.60 10.14
N PRO A 104 3.58 -7.66 11.49
CA PRO A 104 3.09 -6.58 12.35
C PRO A 104 3.83 -5.25 12.18
N ASP A 105 5.10 -5.27 11.77
CA ASP A 105 5.88 -4.04 11.52
C ASP A 105 5.32 -3.21 10.36
N TYR A 106 4.77 -3.87 9.34
CA TYR A 106 4.08 -3.19 8.25
C TYR A 106 2.89 -2.39 8.77
N TYR A 107 2.02 -3.01 9.57
CA TYR A 107 0.84 -2.33 10.09
C TYR A 107 1.20 -1.24 11.10
N ARG A 108 2.27 -1.42 11.90
CA ARG A 108 2.81 -0.35 12.76
C ARG A 108 3.29 0.86 11.97
N LEU A 109 3.92 0.65 10.81
CA LEU A 109 4.31 1.76 9.95
C LEU A 109 3.10 2.39 9.26
N LEU A 110 2.17 1.57 8.76
CA LEU A 110 0.93 2.03 8.14
C LEU A 110 0.10 2.90 9.10
N ASP A 111 0.00 2.50 10.37
CA ASP A 111 -0.70 3.26 11.40
C ASP A 111 -0.15 4.68 11.58
N LYS A 112 1.15 4.88 11.37
CA LYS A 112 1.77 6.21 11.39
C LYS A 112 1.48 6.97 10.09
N LEU A 113 1.68 6.30 8.95
CA LEU A 113 1.56 6.92 7.63
C LEU A 113 0.12 7.31 7.29
N ILE A 114 -0.89 6.60 7.79
CA ILE A 114 -2.30 6.92 7.53
C ILE A 114 -2.70 8.29 8.12
N VAL A 115 -1.95 8.78 9.12
CA VAL A 115 -2.17 10.09 9.74
C VAL A 115 -1.18 11.14 9.24
N SER A 116 0.07 10.76 8.97
CA SER A 116 1.10 11.71 8.56
C SER A 116 1.05 12.09 7.08
N GLU A 117 0.54 11.21 6.22
CA GLU A 117 0.42 11.45 4.78
C GLU A 117 -0.95 12.04 4.43
N SER A 118 -1.02 12.82 3.35
CA SER A 118 -2.27 13.47 2.96
C SER A 118 -3.32 12.43 2.51
N LEU A 119 -4.60 12.74 2.79
CA LEU A 119 -5.70 11.88 2.35
C LEU A 119 -5.74 11.73 0.82
N ASP A 120 -5.31 12.74 0.08
CA ASP A 120 -5.34 12.72 -1.38
C ASP A 120 -4.28 11.76 -1.94
N ILE A 121 -3.10 11.67 -1.33
CA ILE A 121 -2.10 10.64 -1.65
C ILE A 121 -2.70 9.24 -1.46
N TRP A 122 -3.39 8.98 -0.35
CA TRP A 122 -4.05 7.70 -0.10
C TRP A 122 -5.15 7.37 -1.12
N LYS A 123 -5.99 8.36 -1.46
CA LYS A 123 -7.02 8.20 -2.51
C LYS A 123 -6.39 7.87 -3.86
N ASN A 124 -5.31 8.57 -4.23
CA ASN A 124 -4.60 8.37 -5.49
C ASN A 124 -3.91 7.00 -5.52
N LYS A 125 -3.28 6.57 -4.42
CA LYS A 125 -2.69 5.23 -4.28
C LYS A 125 -3.73 4.12 -4.44
N ILE A 126 -4.90 4.24 -3.80
CA ILE A 126 -5.98 3.26 -3.92
C ILE A 126 -6.52 3.26 -5.35
N ARG A 127 -6.75 4.44 -5.95
CA ARG A 127 -7.20 4.57 -7.34
C ARG A 127 -6.23 3.88 -8.30
N PHE A 128 -4.94 4.19 -8.22
CA PHE A 128 -3.90 3.54 -9.02
C PHE A 128 -3.91 2.02 -8.83
N THR A 129 -4.03 1.53 -7.58
CA THR A 129 -4.05 0.09 -7.28
C THR A 129 -5.21 -0.61 -7.99
N ILE A 130 -6.41 -0.04 -7.92
CA ILE A 130 -7.60 -0.58 -8.60
C ILE A 130 -7.42 -0.54 -10.12
N LEU A 131 -6.94 0.58 -10.67
CA LEU A 131 -6.69 0.71 -12.11
C LEU A 131 -5.65 -0.29 -12.61
N HIS A 132 -4.57 -0.49 -11.85
CA HIS A 132 -3.54 -1.48 -12.16
C HIS A 132 -4.11 -2.89 -12.20
N GLU A 133 -4.88 -3.30 -11.19
CA GLU A 133 -5.49 -4.63 -11.12
C GLU A 133 -6.51 -4.88 -12.25
N MET A 134 -7.23 -3.82 -12.64
CA MET A 134 -8.28 -3.88 -13.66
C MET A 134 -7.78 -3.62 -15.08
N SER A 135 -6.57 -3.08 -15.27
CA SER A 135 -6.00 -2.66 -16.57
C SER A 135 -6.17 -3.70 -17.67
N LYS A 136 -5.89 -4.97 -17.37
CA LYS A 136 -6.04 -6.12 -18.29
C LYS A 136 -7.47 -6.38 -18.79
N TYR A 137 -8.48 -5.79 -18.15
CA TYR A 137 -9.90 -5.91 -18.51
C TYR A 137 -10.46 -4.64 -19.15
N LEU A 138 -9.64 -3.58 -19.25
CA LEU A 138 -10.01 -2.32 -19.86
C LEU A 138 -9.61 -2.31 -21.35
N ASN A 139 -9.78 -1.16 -22.00
CA ASN A 139 -9.38 -1.01 -23.40
C ASN A 139 -7.83 -1.08 -23.55
N LYS A 140 -7.35 -1.15 -24.80
CA LYS A 140 -5.93 -1.32 -25.12
C LYS A 140 -5.01 -0.17 -24.69
N ASP A 141 -5.55 0.97 -24.32
CA ASP A 141 -4.76 2.12 -23.91
C ASP A 141 -4.26 1.98 -22.45
N PHE A 142 -4.96 1.19 -21.63
CA PHE A 142 -4.59 0.80 -20.27
C PHE A 142 -3.57 -0.36 -20.26
#